data_AF-A0A7R9YER9-F1
#
_entry.id   AF-A0A7R9YER9-F1
#
_cell.length_a   1.000
_cell.length_b   1.000
_cell.length_c   1.000
_cell.angle_alpha   90.00
_cell.angle_beta   90.00
_cell.angle_gamma   90.00
#
_symmetry.space_group_name_H-M   'P 1'
#
loop_
_entity.id
_entity.type
_entity.pdbx_description
1 polymer ?
#
loop_
_entity_poly.entity_id
_entity_poly.type
_entity_poly.pdbx_seq_one_letter_code
_entity_poly.pdbx_strand_id
1 'polypeptide(L)'
;EELAEAQSRLAAVREKVQQLQAKFEKKITEKRAIEDEANIMQRKSTQASALIDALGDEQVRWSSEASEFAATKHKLIGDCAVAAAFVSYCGPFNQDFRVNMIRKKFIGLARQQGVPVSATLDVIDFLV
;
A
#
# COMPACT_ATOMS: atom_id res chain seq x y z
N GLU A 1 47.24 48.52 -49.34
CA GLU A 1 47.18 47.11 -48.87
C GLU A 1 46.63 46.97 -47.45
N GLU A 2 47.00 47.84 -46.50
CA GLU A 2 46.58 47.74 -45.09
C GLU A 2 45.06 47.62 -44.86
N LEU A 3 44.24 48.33 -45.65
CA LEU A 3 42.77 48.30 -45.48
C LEU A 3 42.16 46.93 -45.81
N ALA A 4 42.67 46.27 -46.85
CA ALA A 4 42.19 44.95 -47.29
C ALA A 4 42.62 43.85 -46.31
N GLU A 5 43.83 43.96 -45.77
CA GLU A 5 44.37 43.04 -44.77
C GLU A 5 43.61 43.15 -43.43
N ALA A 6 43.31 44.38 -43.00
CA ALA A 6 42.49 44.64 -41.82
C ALA A 6 41.05 44.11 -42.00
N GLN A 7 40.44 44.29 -43.18
CA GLN A 7 39.13 43.74 -43.50
C GLN A 7 39.11 42.20 -43.51
N SER A 8 40.15 41.57 -44.06
CA SER A 8 40.30 40.11 -44.05
C SER A 8 40.41 39.54 -42.63
N ARG A 9 41.23 40.16 -41.76
CA ARG A 9 41.29 39.80 -40.33
C ARG A 9 39.95 39.93 -39.63
N LEU A 10 39.23 41.02 -39.90
CA LEU A 10 37.94 41.28 -39.28
C LEU A 10 36.89 40.25 -39.71
N ALA A 11 36.90 39.83 -40.97
CA ALA A 11 36.07 38.74 -41.49
C ALA A 11 36.39 37.40 -40.81
N ALA A 12 37.67 37.04 -40.70
CA ALA A 12 38.10 35.80 -40.06
C ALA A 12 37.73 35.74 -38.57
N VAL A 13 37.83 36.87 -37.86
CA VAL A 13 37.41 36.96 -36.45
C VAL A 13 35.90 36.86 -36.32
N ARG A 14 35.12 37.54 -37.18
CA ARG A 14 33.65 37.43 -37.19
C ARG A 14 33.17 36.01 -37.45
N GLU A 15 33.81 35.30 -38.38
CA GLU A 15 33.50 33.91 -38.69
C GLU A 15 33.77 33.01 -37.48
N LYS A 16 34.92 33.16 -36.82
CA LYS A 16 35.23 32.44 -35.57
C LYS A 16 34.21 32.72 -34.47
N VAL A 17 33.79 33.98 -34.31
CA VAL A 17 32.77 34.36 -33.32
C VAL A 17 31.43 33.71 -33.64
N GLN A 18 31.00 33.71 -34.91
CA GLN A 18 29.76 33.01 -35.31
C GLN A 18 29.83 31.50 -35.07
N GLN A 19 30.95 30.86 -35.40
CA GLN A 19 31.12 29.43 -35.16
C GLN A 19 31.08 29.09 -33.65
N LEU A 20 31.70 29.91 -32.81
CA LEU A 20 31.66 29.75 -31.36
C LEU A 20 30.26 29.99 -30.80
N GLN A 21 29.55 31.00 -31.30
CA GLN A 21 28.17 31.30 -30.91
C GLN A 21 27.23 30.14 -31.26
N ALA A 22 27.33 29.60 -32.47
CA ALA A 22 26.52 28.44 -32.91
C ALA A 22 26.81 27.18 -32.06
N LYS A 23 28.09 26.93 -31.75
CA LYS A 23 28.48 25.83 -30.84
C LYS A 23 27.93 26.03 -29.43
N PHE A 24 27.98 27.27 -28.92
CA PHE A 24 27.46 27.62 -27.61
C PHE A 24 25.95 27.41 -27.53
N GLU A 25 25.18 27.93 -28.50
CA GLU A 25 23.73 27.75 -28.56
C GLU A 25 23.33 26.27 -28.66
N LYS A 26 24.06 25.49 -29.46
CA LYS A 26 23.86 24.03 -29.52
C LYS A 26 24.08 23.37 -28.16
N LYS A 27 25.17 23.72 -27.47
CA LYS A 27 25.50 23.17 -26.14
C LYS A 27 24.51 23.60 -25.06
N ILE A 28 24.00 24.83 -25.11
CA ILE A 28 22.95 25.30 -24.19
C ILE A 28 21.65 24.54 -24.42
N THR A 29 21.28 24.29 -25.68
CA THR A 29 20.07 23.51 -26.01
C THR A 29 20.18 22.06 -25.54
N GLU A 30 21.33 21.42 -25.79
CA GLU A 30 21.62 20.06 -25.27
C GLU A 30 21.57 20.03 -23.74
N LYS A 31 22.17 21.01 -23.06
CA LYS A 31 22.15 21.11 -21.61
C LYS A 31 20.72 21.23 -21.06
N ARG A 32 19.90 22.11 -21.64
CA ARG A 32 18.49 22.29 -21.21
C ARG A 32 17.68 21.00 -21.39
N ALA A 33 17.84 20.31 -22.51
CA ALA A 33 17.14 19.05 -22.75
C ALA A 33 17.48 17.99 -21.68
N ILE A 34 18.76 17.87 -21.31
CA ILE A 34 19.21 16.95 -20.25
C ILE A 34 18.68 17.39 -18.88
N GLU A 35 18.69 18.69 -18.56
CA GLU A 35 18.15 19.22 -17.31
C GLU A 35 16.64 18.94 -17.19
N ASP A 36 15.89 19.10 -18.28
CA ASP A 36 14.45 18.81 -18.32
C ASP A 36 14.18 17.31 -18.13
N GLU A 37 14.94 16.45 -18.81
CA GLU A 37 14.83 15.00 -18.64
C GLU A 37 15.17 14.55 -17.21
N ALA A 38 16.23 15.12 -16.63
CA ALA A 38 16.62 14.85 -15.24
C ALA A 38 15.52 15.28 -14.26
N ASN A 39 14.90 16.45 -14.48
CA ASN A 39 13.78 16.92 -13.66
C ASN A 39 12.56 15.99 -13.74
N ILE A 40 12.23 15.49 -14.94
CA ILE A 40 11.14 14.53 -15.14
C ILE A 40 11.46 13.22 -14.41
N MET A 41 12.68 12.71 -14.55
CA MET A 41 13.12 11.48 -13.90
C MET A 41 13.09 11.61 -12.37
N GLN A 42 13.54 12.74 -11.83
CA GLN A 42 13.50 13.02 -10.40
C GLN A 42 12.07 12.99 -9.87
N ARG A 43 11.12 13.64 -10.57
CA ARG A 43 9.70 13.63 -10.19
C ARG A 43 9.13 12.20 -10.19
N LYS A 44 9.44 11.40 -11.22
CA LYS A 44 9.01 10.01 -11.30
C LYS A 44 9.60 9.17 -10.15
N SER A 45 10.88 9.37 -9.84
CA SER A 45 11.56 8.68 -8.75
C SER A 45 10.93 8.98 -7.39
N THR A 46 10.62 10.26 -7.12
CA THR A 46 9.91 10.66 -5.89
C THR A 46 8.51 10.05 -5.81
N GLN A 47 7.75 10.05 -6.91
CA GLN A 47 6.42 9.42 -6.95
C GLN A 47 6.48 7.91 -6.72
N ALA A 48 7.46 7.23 -7.34
CA ALA A 48 7.66 5.79 -7.14
C ALA A 48 8.02 5.46 -5.69
N SER A 49 8.90 6.26 -5.08
CA SER A 49 9.29 6.09 -3.67
C SER A 49 8.08 6.25 -2.75
N ALA A 50 7.30 7.32 -2.93
CA ALA A 50 6.08 7.54 -2.15
C ALA A 50 5.05 6.41 -2.31
N LEU A 51 4.94 5.84 -3.52
CA LEU A 51 4.07 4.69 -3.76
C LEU A 51 4.58 3.43 -3.05
N ILE A 52 5.89 3.17 -3.07
CA ILE A 52 6.50 2.03 -2.36
C ILE A 52 6.26 2.16 -0.85
N ASP A 53 6.46 3.35 -0.29
CA ASP A 53 6.25 3.60 1.13
C ASP A 53 4.78 3.36 1.52
N ALA A 54 3.84 3.91 0.75
CA ALA A 54 2.41 3.71 0.98
C ALA A 54 1.99 2.23 0.85
N LEU A 55 2.58 1.49 -0.10
CA LEU A 55 2.31 0.06 -0.28
C LEU A 55 2.92 -0.79 0.83
N GLY A 56 4.05 -0.36 1.42
CA GLY A 56 4.70 -1.06 2.53
C GLY A 56 3.80 -1.14 3.76
N ASP A 57 3.21 -0.01 4.14
CA ASP A 57 2.27 0.04 5.27
C ASP A 57 1.02 -0.82 5.00
N GLU A 58 0.50 -0.75 3.78
CA GLU A 58 -0.67 -1.53 3.38
C GLU A 58 -0.38 -3.04 3.34
N GLN A 59 0.82 -3.44 2.93
CA GLN A 59 1.25 -4.84 2.96
C GLN A 59 1.24 -5.39 4.39
N VAL A 60 1.75 -4.63 5.37
CA VAL A 60 1.75 -5.06 6.78
C VAL A 60 0.30 -5.19 7.27
N ARG A 61 -0.55 -4.20 6.97
CA ARG A 61 -1.96 -4.22 7.35
C ARG A 61 -2.68 -5.45 6.80
N TRP A 62 -2.60 -5.69 5.49
CA TRP A 62 -3.24 -6.85 4.85
C TRP A 62 -2.69 -8.17 5.34
N SER A 63 -1.38 -8.26 5.65
CA SER A 63 -0.79 -9.46 6.21
C SER A 63 -1.35 -9.76 7.60
N SER A 64 -1.52 -8.73 8.43
CA SER A 64 -2.15 -8.84 9.76
C SER A 64 -3.61 -9.26 9.65
N GLU A 65 -4.39 -8.60 8.80
CA GLU A 65 -5.80 -8.91 8.57
C GLU A 65 -5.97 -10.34 8.04
N ALA A 66 -5.14 -10.77 7.10
CA ALA A 66 -5.17 -12.14 6.57
C ALA A 66 -4.91 -13.18 7.66
N SER A 67 -3.96 -12.91 8.57
CA SER A 67 -3.68 -13.78 9.72
C SER A 67 -4.86 -13.83 10.70
N GLU A 68 -5.49 -12.68 10.99
CA GLU A 68 -6.66 -12.60 11.84
C GLU A 68 -7.86 -13.34 11.23
N PHE A 69 -8.12 -13.15 9.94
CA PHE A 69 -9.15 -13.88 9.20
C PHE A 69 -8.90 -15.39 9.20
N ALA A 70 -7.65 -15.83 9.05
CA ALA A 70 -7.30 -17.25 9.14
C ALA A 70 -7.62 -17.81 10.54
N ALA A 71 -7.29 -17.07 11.60
CA ALA A 71 -7.61 -17.45 12.98
C ALA A 71 -9.13 -17.50 13.21
N THR A 72 -9.89 -16.52 12.71
CA THR A 72 -11.36 -16.49 12.78
C THR A 72 -11.97 -17.67 12.03
N LYS A 73 -11.50 -17.93 10.80
CA LYS A 73 -11.94 -19.08 10.00
C LYS A 73 -11.71 -20.41 10.72
N HIS A 74 -10.60 -20.56 11.43
CA HIS A 74 -10.31 -21.77 12.19
C HIS A 74 -11.33 -22.01 13.33
N LYS A 75 -11.78 -20.93 13.99
CA LYS A 75 -12.76 -20.96 15.09
C LYS A 75 -14.22 -20.97 14.61
N LEU A 76 -14.47 -20.58 13.36
CA LEU A 76 -15.80 -20.40 12.78
C LEU A 76 -16.71 -21.63 12.93
N ILE A 77 -16.17 -22.84 12.75
CA ILE A 77 -16.97 -24.07 12.86
C ILE A 77 -17.53 -24.24 14.28
N GLY A 78 -16.70 -24.00 15.30
CA GLY A 78 -17.14 -24.03 16.70
C GLY A 78 -18.14 -22.93 17.01
N ASP A 79 -17.89 -21.71 16.50
CA ASP A 79 -18.78 -20.57 16.72
C ASP A 79 -20.16 -20.79 16.08
N CYS A 80 -20.21 -21.32 14.85
CA CYS A 80 -21.45 -21.74 14.18
C CYS A 80 -22.19 -22.83 14.97
N ALA A 81 -21.47 -23.82 15.53
CA ALA A 81 -22.10 -24.88 16.32
C ALA A 81 -22.72 -24.34 17.62
N VAL A 82 -22.03 -23.42 18.31
CA VAL A 82 -22.56 -22.75 19.51
C VAL A 82 -23.77 -21.89 19.16
N ALA A 83 -23.71 -21.13 18.06
CA ALA A 83 -24.82 -20.30 17.61
C ALA A 83 -26.05 -21.15 17.22
N ALA A 84 -25.85 -22.26 16.51
CA ALA A 84 -26.93 -23.20 16.19
C ALA A 84 -27.55 -23.82 17.45
N ALA A 85 -26.73 -24.21 18.43
CA ALA A 85 -27.21 -24.71 19.72
C ALA A 85 -28.01 -23.64 20.49
N PHE A 86 -27.58 -22.38 20.45
CA PHE A 86 -28.32 -21.27 21.03
C PHE A 86 -29.71 -21.12 20.39
N VAL A 87 -29.79 -21.02 19.07
CA VAL A 87 -31.08 -20.86 18.35
C VAL A 87 -32.01 -22.06 18.59
N SER A 88 -31.46 -23.28 18.65
CA SER A 88 -32.26 -24.50 18.78
C SER A 88 -32.76 -24.76 20.21
N TYR A 89 -31.95 -24.46 21.23
CA TYR A 89 -32.21 -24.94 22.60
C TYR A 89 -32.39 -23.83 23.64
N CYS A 90 -31.90 -22.60 23.40
CA CYS A 90 -31.91 -21.55 24.42
C CYS A 90 -33.21 -20.72 24.46
N GLY A 91 -34.11 -20.88 23.49
CA GLY A 91 -35.36 -20.11 23.35
C GLY A 91 -36.25 -20.01 24.60
N PRO A 92 -36.57 -21.11 25.30
CA PRO A 92 -37.51 -21.07 26.44
C PRO A 92 -36.90 -20.59 27.76
N PHE A 93 -35.59 -20.37 27.82
CA PHE A 93 -34.88 -20.03 29.06
C PHE A 93 -34.76 -18.51 29.25
N ASN A 94 -34.55 -18.06 30.49
CA ASN A 94 -34.26 -16.66 30.79
C ASN A 94 -32.79 -16.28 30.49
N GLN A 95 -32.46 -14.99 30.55
CA GLN A 95 -31.13 -14.50 30.16
C GLN A 95 -29.98 -15.15 30.94
N ASP A 96 -30.11 -15.31 32.26
CA ASP A 96 -29.06 -15.90 33.10
C ASP A 96 -28.77 -17.35 32.72
N PHE A 97 -29.83 -18.13 32.44
CA PHE A 97 -29.70 -19.50 31.98
C PHE A 97 -29.07 -19.57 30.59
N ARG A 98 -29.46 -18.70 29.65
CA ARG A 98 -28.86 -18.65 28.31
C ARG A 98 -27.36 -18.36 28.37
N VAL A 99 -26.96 -17.37 29.16
CA VAL A 99 -25.54 -17.01 29.35
C VAL A 99 -24.74 -18.17 29.95
N ASN A 100 -25.32 -18.88 30.94
CA ASN A 100 -24.69 -20.05 31.53
C ASN A 100 -24.52 -21.19 30.52
N MET A 101 -25.56 -21.48 29.71
CA MET A 101 -25.54 -22.51 28.68
C MET A 101 -24.46 -22.23 27.64
N ILE A 102 -24.37 -21.01 27.10
CA ILE A 102 -23.35 -20.64 26.11
C ILE A 102 -21.95 -20.75 26.72
N ARG A 103 -21.69 -20.03 27.83
CA ARG A 103 -20.33 -19.86 28.36
C ARG A 103 -19.78 -21.10 29.06
N LYS A 104 -20.61 -21.80 29.84
CA LYS A 104 -20.15 -22.93 30.66
C LYS A 104 -20.39 -24.28 30.01
N LYS A 105 -21.49 -24.45 29.26
CA LYS A 105 -21.85 -25.75 28.67
C LYS A 105 -21.34 -25.88 27.24
N PHE A 106 -21.78 -25.01 26.33
CA PHE A 106 -21.48 -25.16 24.90
C PHE A 106 -20.01 -24.89 24.57
N ILE A 107 -19.47 -23.73 24.98
CA ILE A 107 -18.05 -23.40 24.79
C ILE A 107 -17.15 -24.36 25.59
N GLY A 108 -17.56 -24.73 26.81
CA GLY A 108 -16.83 -25.69 27.64
C GLY A 108 -16.71 -27.06 26.98
N LEU A 109 -17.82 -27.59 26.44
CA LEU A 109 -17.85 -28.86 25.72
C LEU A 109 -17.02 -28.80 24.44
N ALA A 110 -17.16 -27.75 23.64
CA ALA A 110 -16.38 -27.57 22.41
C ALA A 110 -14.87 -27.65 22.68
N ARG A 111 -14.39 -26.96 23.73
CA ARG A 111 -12.98 -27.02 24.16
C ARG A 111 -12.57 -28.40 24.63
N GLN A 112 -13.40 -29.08 25.40
CA GLN A 112 -13.12 -30.44 25.87
C GLN A 112 -12.97 -31.43 24.70
N GLN A 113 -13.75 -31.23 23.63
CA GLN A 113 -13.70 -32.03 22.41
C GLN A 113 -12.60 -31.59 21.43
N GLY A 114 -11.78 -30.60 21.80
CA GLY A 114 -10.73 -30.06 20.93
C GLY A 114 -11.25 -29.27 19.73
N VAL A 115 -12.51 -28.84 19.75
CA VAL A 115 -13.11 -28.01 18.70
C VAL A 115 -12.67 -26.56 18.92
N PRO A 116 -12.00 -25.93 17.94
CA PRO A 116 -11.65 -24.52 18.02
C PRO A 116 -12.91 -23.65 18.10
N VAL A 117 -12.98 -22.81 19.12
CA VAL A 117 -14.13 -21.93 19.38
C VAL A 117 -13.65 -20.63 20.02
N SER A 118 -14.33 -19.53 19.73
CA SER A 118 -14.05 -18.24 20.34
C SER A 118 -14.29 -18.30 21.85
N ALA A 119 -13.39 -17.70 22.62
CA ALA A 119 -13.44 -17.76 24.08
C ALA A 119 -14.65 -17.02 24.67
N THR A 120 -15.03 -15.95 23.99
CA THR A 120 -16.19 -15.11 24.27
C THR A 120 -16.90 -14.92 22.95
N LEU A 121 -17.91 -15.73 22.68
CA LEU A 121 -18.79 -15.55 21.54
C LEU A 121 -19.99 -14.70 21.98
N ASP A 122 -20.17 -13.54 21.35
CA ASP A 122 -21.44 -12.84 21.37
C ASP A 122 -22.32 -13.41 20.25
N VAL A 123 -23.38 -14.12 20.63
CA VAL A 123 -24.26 -14.79 19.67
C VAL A 123 -25.20 -13.82 18.95
N ILE A 124 -25.41 -12.62 19.49
CA ILE A 124 -26.24 -11.60 18.85
C ILE A 124 -25.45 -10.98 17.70
N ASP A 125 -24.25 -10.45 18.01
CA ASP A 125 -23.36 -9.85 17.01
C ASP A 125 -22.88 -10.85 15.95
N PHE A 126 -22.82 -12.14 16.29
CA PHE A 126 -22.42 -13.19 15.34
C PHE A 126 -23.53 -13.53 14.33
N LEU A 127 -24.80 -13.36 14.69
CA LEU A 127 -25.95 -13.79 13.89
C LEU A 127 -26.63 -12.63 13.13
N VAL A 128 -26.43 -11.40 13.56
CA VAL A 128 -27.11 -10.20 13.04
C VAL A 128 -26.11 -9.20 12.50
#